data_AF-A0A7S4EZJ6-F1
#
_entry.id   AF-A0A7S4EZJ6-F1
#
_cell.length_a   1.000
_cell.length_b   1.000
_cell.length_c   1.000
_cell.angle_alpha   90.00
_cell.angle_beta   90.00
_cell.angle_gamma   90.00
#
_symmetry.space_group_name_H-M   'P 1'
#
loop_
_entity.id
_entity.type
_entity.pdbx_description
1 polymer ?
#
loop_
_entity_poly.entity_id
_entity_poly.type
_entity_poly.pdbx_seq_one_letter_code
_entity_poly.pdbx_strand_id
1 'polypeptide(L)'
;QRLQSASTAAMGKDNGGFLAPKSIANRIKAKGLQKLRWYCQMCNKQCRDENGFKCHCMSESHQRQMSMFTENSGAFMDEFSKEFEAGMMEIIARKVDTALLGNFSSSFALLRWLQRLIAHSVDIMRGSFSPQPTE
;
A
#
# COMPACT_ATOMS: atom_id res chain seq x y z
N GLN A 1 -3.39 45.42 35.50
CA GLN A 1 -4.63 45.53 34.68
C GLN A 1 -4.60 44.44 33.63
N ARG A 2 -5.20 43.30 33.96
CA ARG A 2 -5.42 42.17 33.06
C ARG A 2 -6.82 42.36 32.49
N LEU A 3 -6.94 42.65 31.20
CA LEU A 3 -8.20 42.52 30.47
C LEU A 3 -7.93 41.59 29.29
N GLN A 4 -8.32 40.33 29.49
CA GLN A 4 -8.50 39.34 28.43
C GLN A 4 -9.85 39.64 27.77
N SER A 5 -9.85 40.24 26.59
CA SER A 5 -11.02 40.28 25.72
C SER A 5 -11.11 38.97 24.95
N ALA A 6 -11.75 37.97 25.57
CA ALA A 6 -12.19 36.76 24.88
C ALA A 6 -13.32 37.12 23.90
N SER A 7 -12.97 37.32 22.63
CA SER A 7 -13.92 37.32 21.53
C SER A 7 -14.26 35.86 21.18
N THR A 8 -15.20 35.26 21.93
CA THR A 8 -15.90 34.06 21.45
C THR A 8 -16.99 34.53 20.49
N ALA A 9 -16.61 34.73 19.23
CA ALA A 9 -17.56 34.83 18.14
C ALA A 9 -18.22 33.45 17.94
N ALA A 10 -19.32 33.23 18.67
CA ALA A 10 -20.24 32.15 18.37
C ALA A 10 -20.88 32.45 17.01
N MET A 11 -20.37 31.83 15.94
CA MET A 11 -21.12 31.74 14.68
C MET A 11 -22.27 30.75 14.86
N GLY A 12 -23.35 31.22 15.46
CA GLY A 12 -24.67 30.62 15.28
C GLY A 12 -25.19 30.95 13.89
N LYS A 13 -25.27 29.92 13.02
CA LYS A 13 -26.24 29.92 11.92
C LYS A 13 -26.67 28.50 11.62
N ASP A 14 -27.31 27.94 12.62
CA ASP A 14 -28.08 26.72 12.62
C ASP A 14 -29.35 26.99 11.78
N ASN A 15 -29.22 26.85 10.47
CA ASN A 15 -30.35 26.72 9.55
C ASN A 15 -29.95 25.75 8.44
N GLY A 16 -29.61 24.54 8.85
CA GLY A 16 -29.30 23.48 7.92
C GLY A 16 -29.38 22.15 8.61
N GLY A 17 -30.59 21.61 8.74
CA GLY A 17 -30.81 20.25 9.22
C GLY A 17 -29.93 19.24 8.46
N PHE A 18 -29.88 18.01 8.95
CA PHE A 18 -29.13 16.91 8.34
C PHE A 18 -29.31 16.79 6.81
N LEU A 19 -30.47 17.22 6.30
CA LEU A 19 -30.91 17.19 4.90
C LEU A 19 -30.72 18.52 4.12
N ALA A 20 -30.13 19.55 4.71
CA ALA A 20 -29.92 20.81 4.01
C ALA A 20 -28.94 20.63 2.82
N PRO A 21 -29.19 21.24 1.65
CA PRO A 21 -28.32 21.08 0.49
C PRO A 21 -26.85 21.41 0.77
N LYS A 22 -26.58 22.39 1.64
CA LYS A 22 -25.23 22.75 2.08
C LYS A 22 -24.58 21.66 2.95
N SER A 23 -25.34 21.04 3.86
CA SER A 23 -24.82 19.99 4.74
C SER A 23 -24.60 18.68 3.97
N ILE A 24 -25.50 18.34 3.04
CA ILE A 24 -25.34 17.22 2.10
C ILE A 24 -24.11 17.44 1.20
N ALA A 25 -23.97 18.61 0.58
CA ALA A 25 -22.81 18.92 -0.26
C ALA A 25 -21.49 18.83 0.52
N ASN A 26 -21.44 19.33 1.76
CA ASN A 26 -20.26 19.21 2.63
C ASN A 26 -19.95 17.75 2.99
N ARG A 27 -20.96 16.91 3.17
CA ARG A 27 -20.80 15.49 3.49
C ARG A 27 -20.34 14.67 2.30
N ILE A 28 -20.88 14.92 1.11
CA ILE A 28 -20.42 14.31 -0.15
C ILE A 28 -18.98 14.71 -0.41
N LYS A 29 -18.67 16.00 -0.22
CA LYS A 29 -17.31 16.50 -0.30
C LYS A 29 -16.37 15.76 0.68
N ALA A 30 -16.80 15.49 1.91
CA ALA A 30 -16.01 14.76 2.90
C ALA A 30 -15.88 13.25 2.64
N LYS A 31 -16.78 12.65 1.86
CA LYS A 31 -16.77 11.22 1.53
C LYS A 31 -16.02 10.98 0.22
N GLY A 32 -14.82 10.43 0.32
CA GLY A 32 -14.07 9.89 -0.82
C GLY A 32 -12.60 10.19 -0.76
N LEU A 33 -11.78 9.19 -1.09
CA LEU A 33 -10.36 9.35 -1.31
C LEU A 33 -10.17 10.21 -2.57
N GLN A 34 -9.81 11.48 -2.39
CA GLN A 34 -9.61 12.39 -3.51
C GLN A 34 -8.32 12.04 -4.24
N LYS A 35 -8.27 12.33 -5.54
CA LYS A 35 -7.01 12.24 -6.31
C LYS A 35 -5.94 13.03 -5.56
N LEU A 36 -4.80 12.40 -5.28
CA LEU A 36 -3.66 12.97 -4.53
C LEU A 36 -2.94 14.09 -5.30
N ARG A 37 -3.65 15.16 -5.66
CA ARG A 37 -3.07 16.33 -6.32
C ARG A 37 -2.42 17.29 -5.32
N TRP A 38 -3.04 17.45 -4.16
CA TRP A 38 -2.65 18.43 -3.14
C TRP A 38 -2.25 17.71 -1.85
N TYR A 39 -1.11 17.02 -1.86
CA TYR A 39 -0.63 16.23 -0.73
C TYR A 39 0.70 16.79 -0.22
N CYS A 40 0.84 16.93 1.10
CA CYS A 40 2.10 17.30 1.73
C CYS A 40 2.80 16.04 2.25
N GLN A 41 3.95 15.72 1.66
CA GLN A 41 4.78 14.58 2.08
C GLN A 41 5.31 14.76 3.50
N MET A 42 5.81 15.96 3.83
CA MET A 42 6.39 16.24 5.13
C MET A 42 5.38 16.04 6.28
N CYS A 43 4.14 16.50 6.07
CA CYS A 43 3.09 16.43 7.09
C CYS A 43 2.19 15.19 6.98
N ASN A 44 2.44 14.31 6.00
CA ASN A 44 1.56 13.23 5.59
C ASN A 44 0.08 13.63 5.54
N LYS A 45 -0.20 14.79 4.91
CA LYS A 45 -1.52 15.44 4.92
C LYS A 45 -2.06 15.66 3.51
N GLN A 46 -3.22 15.07 3.22
CA GLN A 46 -4.01 15.39 2.04
C GLN A 46 -4.80 16.69 2.25
N CYS A 47 -4.55 17.68 1.40
CA CYS A 47 -5.34 18.90 1.29
C CYS A 47 -6.41 18.73 0.20
N ARG A 48 -7.53 19.43 0.39
CA ARG A 48 -8.71 19.28 -0.47
C ARG A 48 -8.55 19.99 -1.82
N ASP A 49 -7.97 21.18 -1.77
CA ASP A 49 -7.89 22.13 -2.88
C ASP A 49 -6.56 22.88 -2.84
N GLU A 50 -6.29 23.62 -3.91
CA GLU A 50 -5.05 24.40 -4.04
C GLU A 50 -4.92 25.43 -2.91
N ASN A 51 -6.03 26.09 -2.56
CA ASN A 51 -6.03 27.09 -1.50
C ASN A 51 -5.74 26.47 -0.13
N GLY A 52 -6.38 25.33 0.18
CA GLY A 52 -6.10 24.59 1.41
C GLY A 52 -4.65 24.14 1.51
N PHE A 53 -4.05 23.75 0.39
CA PHE A 53 -2.62 23.40 0.35
C PHE A 53 -1.72 24.61 0.60
N LYS A 54 -2.00 25.77 -0.02
CA LYS A 54 -1.26 27.01 0.23
C LYS A 54 -1.35 27.43 1.69
N CYS A 55 -2.56 27.46 2.26
CA CYS A 55 -2.75 27.76 3.68
C CYS A 55 -2.03 26.75 4.58
N HIS A 56 -1.99 25.48 4.20
CA HIS A 56 -1.26 24.45 4.93
C HIS A 56 0.26 24.70 4.91
N CYS A 57 0.86 25.02 3.76
CA CYS A 57 2.29 25.32 3.67
C CYS A 57 2.68 26.56 4.49
N MET A 58 1.77 27.52 4.66
CA MET A 58 1.98 28.70 5.51
C MET A 58 1.73 28.44 7.01
N SER A 59 1.20 27.27 7.37
CA SER A 59 0.88 26.96 8.77
C SER A 59 2.12 26.68 9.60
N GLU A 60 2.08 27.06 10.88
CA GLU A 60 3.18 26.85 11.82
C GLU A 60 3.59 25.37 11.93
N SER A 61 2.63 24.44 11.92
CA SER A 61 2.90 23.01 11.97
C SER A 61 3.77 22.54 10.80
N HIS A 62 3.50 23.03 9.59
CA HIS A 62 4.29 22.69 8.41
C HIS A 62 5.70 23.31 8.51
N GLN A 63 5.77 24.59 8.91
CA GLN A 63 7.04 25.31 9.04
C GLN A 63 7.97 24.66 10.06
N ARG A 64 7.45 24.22 11.22
CA ARG A 64 8.24 23.50 12.23
C ARG A 64 8.84 22.19 11.69
N GLN A 65 8.06 21.41 10.95
CA GLN A 65 8.57 20.18 10.33
C GLN A 65 9.59 20.48 9.25
N MET A 66 9.41 21.58 8.50
CA MET A 66 10.40 22.02 7.53
C MET A 66 11.72 22.45 8.21
N SER A 67 11.66 23.12 9.36
CA SER A 67 12.87 23.45 10.14
C SER A 67 13.62 22.19 10.58
N MET A 68 12.90 21.17 11.08
CA MET A 68 13.52 19.88 11.43
C MET A 68 14.15 19.18 10.21
N PHE A 69 13.50 19.28 9.04
CA PHE A 69 14.05 18.74 7.79
C PHE A 69 15.33 19.45 7.35
N THR A 70 15.41 20.78 7.52
CA THR A 70 16.62 21.53 7.15
C THR A 70 17.84 21.16 8.00
N GLU A 71 17.62 20.72 9.25
CA GLU A 71 18.69 20.31 10.16
C GLU A 71 19.23 18.90 9.84
N ASN A 72 18.41 18.01 9.28
CA ASN A 72 18.80 16.62 9.00
C ASN A 72 18.16 16.06 7.72
N SER A 73 18.41 16.70 6.58
CA SER A 73 17.76 16.34 5.31
C SER A 73 18.10 14.92 4.82
N GLY A 74 19.31 14.42 5.08
CA GLY A 74 19.76 13.09 4.65
C GLY A 74 18.94 11.96 5.26
N ALA A 75 18.70 12.00 6.57
CA ALA A 75 17.96 10.95 7.26
C ALA A 75 16.50 10.85 6.77
N PHE A 76 15.84 11.99 6.56
CA PHE A 76 14.47 12.02 6.03
C PHE A 76 14.41 11.46 4.59
N MET A 77 15.37 11.80 3.73
CA MET A 77 15.41 11.30 2.35
C MET A 77 15.64 9.79 2.30
N ASP A 78 16.50 9.26 3.17
CA ASP A 78 16.72 7.82 3.28
C ASP A 78 15.47 7.08 3.77
N GLU A 79 14.77 7.64 4.76
CA GLU A 79 13.51 7.08 5.26
C GLU A 79 12.43 7.05 4.18
N PHE A 80 12.20 8.18 3.49
CA PHE A 80 11.24 8.24 2.39
C PHE A 80 11.59 7.30 1.24
N SER A 81 12.88 7.11 0.95
CA SER A 81 13.33 6.19 -0.09
C SER A 81 13.02 4.73 0.26
N LYS A 82 13.24 4.33 1.52
CA LYS A 82 12.92 2.98 2.00
C LYS A 82 11.42 2.71 2.00
N GLU A 83 10.62 3.67 2.47
CA GLU A 83 9.15 3.56 2.45
C GLU A 83 8.62 3.44 1.02
N PHE A 84 9.17 4.24 0.11
CA PHE A 84 8.81 4.20 -1.29
C PHE A 84 9.17 2.86 -1.94
N GLU A 85 10.39 2.36 -1.72
CA GLU A 85 10.84 1.07 -2.25
C GLU A 85 9.93 -0.07 -1.76
N ALA A 86 9.67 -0.13 -0.45
CA ALA A 86 8.80 -1.15 0.14
C ALA A 86 7.38 -1.10 -0.43
N GLY A 87 6.77 0.08 -0.51
CA GLY A 87 5.43 0.26 -1.06
C GLY A 87 5.37 -0.06 -2.56
N MET A 88 6.41 0.31 -3.32
CA MET A 88 6.50 -0.01 -4.75
C MET A 88 6.63 -1.52 -4.97
N MET A 89 7.49 -2.20 -4.21
CA MET A 89 7.67 -3.65 -4.29
C MET A 89 6.38 -4.39 -3.94
N GLU A 90 5.61 -3.92 -2.96
CA GLU A 90 4.30 -4.47 -2.63
C GLU A 90 3.28 -4.28 -3.78
N ILE A 91 3.27 -3.12 -4.42
CA ILE A 91 2.40 -2.84 -5.57
C ILE A 91 2.80 -3.71 -6.76
N ILE A 92 4.10 -3.85 -7.03
CA ILE A 92 4.62 -4.70 -8.10
C ILE A 92 4.28 -6.16 -7.81
N ALA A 93 4.50 -6.65 -6.60
CA ALA A 93 4.18 -8.03 -6.22
C ALA A 93 2.69 -8.36 -6.35
N ARG A 94 1.80 -7.39 -6.11
CA ARG A 94 0.36 -7.56 -6.29
C ARG A 94 -0.09 -7.47 -7.75
N LYS A 95 0.55 -6.62 -8.55
CA LYS A 95 0.17 -6.38 -9.96
C LYS A 95 0.81 -7.35 -10.93
N VAL A 96 2.04 -7.77 -10.65
CA VAL A 96 2.71 -8.86 -11.35
C VAL A 96 2.13 -10.12 -10.78
N ASP A 97 1.10 -10.65 -11.44
CA ASP A 97 0.52 -11.94 -11.11
C ASP A 97 1.65 -12.96 -10.93
N THR A 98 1.83 -13.42 -9.69
CA THR A 98 2.68 -14.57 -9.36
C THR A 98 2.23 -15.85 -10.08
N ALA A 99 1.09 -15.82 -10.80
CA ALA A 99 0.72 -16.84 -11.77
C ALA A 99 1.75 -16.99 -12.92
N LEU A 100 2.47 -15.94 -13.29
CA LEU A 100 3.54 -16.03 -14.31
C LEU A 100 4.82 -16.70 -13.77
N LEU A 101 5.13 -16.55 -12.47
CA LEU A 101 6.24 -17.27 -11.82
C LEU A 101 5.81 -18.67 -11.32
N GLY A 102 4.52 -18.92 -11.13
CA GLY A 102 3.94 -20.23 -10.83
C GLY A 102 3.95 -21.21 -12.01
N ASN A 103 4.19 -20.71 -13.22
CA ASN A 103 4.26 -21.54 -14.44
C ASN A 103 5.66 -22.11 -14.74
N PHE A 104 6.60 -22.06 -13.78
CA PHE A 104 7.83 -22.85 -13.85
C PHE A 104 7.67 -24.27 -13.25
N SER A 105 6.44 -24.71 -12.96
CA SER A 105 6.14 -26.06 -12.46
C SER A 105 5.91 -27.11 -13.57
N SER A 106 5.68 -26.69 -14.82
CA SER A 106 5.38 -27.63 -15.91
C SER A 106 6.60 -28.46 -16.37
N SER A 107 7.80 -27.87 -16.35
CA SER A 107 9.03 -28.55 -16.79
C SER A 107 9.47 -29.66 -15.81
N PHE A 108 9.30 -29.43 -14.50
CA PHE A 108 9.60 -30.45 -13.49
C PHE A 108 8.52 -31.53 -13.38
N ALA A 109 7.26 -31.26 -13.75
CA ALA A 109 6.20 -32.25 -13.80
C ALA A 109 6.47 -33.31 -14.89
N LEU A 110 6.93 -32.88 -16.07
CA LEU A 110 7.32 -33.76 -17.17
C LEU A 110 8.54 -34.60 -16.81
N LEU A 111 9.54 -34.00 -16.15
CA LEU A 111 10.71 -34.73 -15.64
C LEU A 111 10.36 -35.73 -14.54
N ARG A 112 9.48 -35.38 -13.60
CA ARG A 112 9.00 -36.32 -12.56
C ARG A 112 8.11 -37.42 -13.13
N TRP A 113 7.33 -37.14 -14.18
CA TRP A 113 6.54 -38.14 -14.89
C TRP A 113 7.43 -39.12 -15.66
N LEU A 114 8.43 -38.62 -16.40
CA LEU A 114 9.46 -39.43 -17.07
C LEU A 114 10.22 -40.30 -16.07
N GLN A 115 10.62 -39.74 -14.92
CA GLN A 115 11.36 -40.48 -13.90
C GLN A 115 10.51 -41.57 -13.21
N ARG A 116 9.19 -41.36 -13.06
CA ARG A 116 8.24 -42.40 -12.64
C ARG A 116 8.04 -43.49 -13.70
N LEU A 117 8.04 -43.12 -14.99
CA LEU A 117 7.94 -44.09 -16.09
C LEU A 117 9.17 -45.00 -16.17
N ILE A 118 10.37 -44.42 -15.98
CA ILE A 118 11.64 -45.15 -15.93
C ILE A 118 11.71 -46.04 -14.67
N ALA A 119 11.19 -45.60 -13.54
CA ALA A 119 11.13 -46.43 -12.34
C ALA A 119 10.19 -47.65 -12.52
N HIS A 120 9.03 -47.45 -13.16
CA HIS A 120 8.08 -48.53 -13.44
C HIS A 120 8.63 -49.57 -14.43
N SER A 121 9.45 -49.17 -15.41
CA SER A 121 10.09 -50.12 -16.34
C SER A 121 11.20 -50.94 -15.67
N VAL A 122 11.87 -50.41 -14.65
CA VAL A 122 12.88 -51.15 -13.87
C VAL A 122 12.24 -52.17 -12.93
N ASP A 123 11.05 -51.90 -12.38
CA ASP A 123 10.31 -52.86 -11.55
C ASP A 123 9.73 -54.03 -12.37
N ILE A 124 9.28 -53.80 -13.61
CA ILE A 124 8.85 -54.86 -14.53
C ILE A 124 10.00 -55.82 -14.86
N MET A 125 11.24 -55.33 -14.96
CA MET A 125 12.43 -56.16 -15.25
C MET A 125 12.98 -56.92 -14.02
N ARG A 126 12.58 -56.55 -12.79
CA ARG A 126 13.01 -57.21 -11.54
C ARG A 126 12.01 -58.23 -10.99
N GLY A 127 10.88 -58.43 -11.68
CA GLY A 127 9.72 -59.19 -11.20
C GLY A 127 9.52 -60.61 -11.71
N SER A 128 10.55 -61.32 -12.23
CA SER A 128 10.43 -62.75 -12.51
C SER A 128 11.79 -63.46 -12.65
N PHE A 129 12.42 -63.77 -11.52
CA PHE A 129 13.33 -64.92 -11.46
C PHE A 129 13.31 -65.51 -10.05
N SER A 130 12.41 -66.47 -9.84
CA SER A 130 12.47 -67.42 -8.72
C SER A 130 12.55 -68.82 -9.35
N PRO A 131 13.67 -69.54 -9.23
CA PRO A 131 13.76 -70.95 -9.60
C PRO A 131 13.60 -71.83 -8.36
N GLN A 132 12.73 -72.84 -8.43
CA GLN A 132 12.66 -73.97 -7.49
C GLN A 132 12.03 -75.19 -8.22
N PRO A 133 12.26 -76.43 -7.77
CA PRO A 133 13.52 -77.16 -7.83
C PRO A 133 13.35 -78.48 -8.63
N THR A 134 14.46 -79.16 -8.89
CA THR A 134 14.52 -80.51 -9.47
C THR A 134 13.98 -81.57 -8.52
N GLU A 135 13.11 -82.44 -9.01
CA GLU A 135 13.04 -83.86 -8.61
C GLU A 135 13.62 -84.74 -9.71
#